data_AF-A0A0M0GFT1-F1
#
_entry.id   AF-A0A0M0GFT1-F1
#
_cell.length_a   1.000
_cell.length_b   1.000
_cell.length_c   1.000
_cell.angle_alpha   90.00
_cell.angle_beta   90.00
_cell.angle_gamma   90.00
#
_symmetry.space_group_name_H-M   'P 1'
#
loop_
_entity.id
_entity.type
_entity.pdbx_description
1 polymer ?
#
loop_
_entity_poly.entity_id
_entity_poly.type
_entity_poly.pdbx_seq_one_letter_code
_entity_poly.pdbx_strand_id
1 'polypeptide(L)'
;MKEYPEMNSMKDLEGINYLDRHHSKSCYDLYKFMGNFIPDLKNKNVLEIRYKKRNHLELPLEGNEKYSELDNGRSDGEASDIGFSRLLTKYEYCEPENLNEGKTYDVIVLNHIIEYTSDFEMESTWEKIKKTLSPGGYIILKNTVYDNLNPVDENHSLNNIEEARYHDQILGTILRICLKHGFIVAGHTDNCFGIVKKTELPFYNKSLQDIYLTSFEQLLSKHGVSKVYYEDEELEEAVPRPGRLLIGCVTENIKKYRDQTLRLVHSIRWFGGSISRADIFVCIVDDTEPKFVKELNKLGAFVRVVKRFSKDHPQSNKLRLFEIPEINFYDSVLLLDCDTLVVQDPSPYIDGKYFQAEIAAGPTVPHYVFKSLFSHFGLNLLPLDYKTIVTNTKTMMYCNAGVLLFPKKTLQTFYPIWKKYTLSLIDNKHLLGKYFNFCEQASLTLAYADYPIPFRKFPMEMNFHLFESKLSRIKDCDPVIIHYHNQIDEDGLIIDKTSSLSAKNRIKQFNERLIQFYKKEEQS
;
A
#
# COMPACT_ATOMS: atom_id res chain seq x y z
N MET A 1 23.46 8.53 -35.35
CA MET A 1 24.05 8.11 -34.06
C MET A 1 25.48 8.62 -34.02
N LYS A 2 25.83 9.50 -33.08
CA LYS A 2 27.24 9.75 -32.73
C LYS A 2 27.57 8.75 -31.63
N GLU A 3 28.56 7.91 -31.85
CA GLU A 3 29.05 6.97 -30.83
C GLU A 3 29.65 7.78 -29.68
N TYR A 4 29.09 7.60 -28.48
CA TYR A 4 29.69 8.07 -27.25
C TYR A 4 30.72 7.03 -26.80
N PRO A 5 31.88 7.45 -26.25
CA PRO A 5 32.87 6.50 -25.75
C PRO A 5 32.22 5.63 -24.65
N GLU A 6 32.27 4.31 -24.84
CA GLU A 6 31.89 3.36 -23.80
C GLU A 6 32.84 3.50 -22.62
N MET A 7 32.30 3.76 -21.42
CA MET A 7 33.04 3.62 -20.17
C MET A 7 33.34 2.13 -19.94
N ASN A 8 34.42 1.65 -20.55
CA ASN A 8 34.90 0.28 -20.43
C ASN A 8 35.92 0.16 -19.28
N SER A 9 35.51 0.39 -18.03
CA SER A 9 35.79 -0.49 -16.88
C SER A 9 35.38 0.13 -15.53
N MET A 10 34.83 -0.69 -14.62
CA MET A 10 34.55 -0.33 -13.22
C MET A 10 35.80 -0.02 -12.37
N LYS A 11 37.02 -0.14 -12.92
CA LYS A 11 38.27 0.05 -12.16
C LYS A 11 38.51 1.50 -11.76
N ASP A 12 37.91 2.45 -12.47
CA ASP A 12 38.09 3.88 -12.20
C ASP A 12 37.32 4.38 -10.97
N LEU A 13 36.58 3.55 -10.25
CA LEU A 13 35.87 3.96 -9.02
C LEU A 13 36.49 3.38 -7.73
N GLU A 14 37.70 2.80 -7.80
CA GLU A 14 38.45 2.35 -6.63
C GLU A 14 38.94 3.57 -5.81
N GLY A 15 38.26 3.86 -4.69
CA GLY A 15 38.58 4.95 -3.76
C GLY A 15 37.36 5.71 -3.23
N ILE A 16 36.22 5.64 -3.92
CA ILE A 16 34.98 6.32 -3.55
C ILE A 16 34.15 5.43 -2.61
N ASN A 17 33.46 6.02 -1.63
CA ASN A 17 32.54 5.29 -0.76
C ASN A 17 31.53 4.50 -1.61
N TYR A 18 31.20 3.29 -1.21
CA TYR A 18 30.28 2.41 -1.94
C TYR A 18 28.93 3.07 -2.25
N LEU A 19 28.41 3.88 -1.31
CA LEU A 19 27.17 4.65 -1.50
C LEU A 19 27.29 5.70 -2.62
N ASP A 20 28.41 6.42 -2.65
CA ASP A 20 28.68 7.44 -3.67
C ASP A 20 28.87 6.80 -5.05
N ARG A 21 29.46 5.59 -5.14
CA ARG A 21 29.57 4.85 -6.41
C ARG A 21 28.21 4.45 -6.99
N HIS A 22 27.35 3.86 -6.17
CA HIS A 22 26.01 3.45 -6.61
C HIS A 22 25.18 4.66 -7.02
N HIS A 23 25.28 5.75 -6.26
CA HIS A 23 24.61 7.00 -6.60
C HIS A 23 25.10 7.57 -7.94
N SER A 24 26.41 7.71 -8.13
CA SER A 24 27.00 8.21 -9.38
C SER A 24 26.59 7.37 -10.59
N LYS A 25 26.62 6.04 -10.46
CA LYS A 25 26.15 5.14 -11.51
C LYS A 25 24.66 5.36 -11.82
N SER A 26 23.84 5.45 -10.77
CA SER A 26 22.40 5.67 -10.89
C SER A 26 22.07 7.00 -11.60
N CYS A 27 22.80 8.07 -11.30
CA CYS A 27 22.66 9.36 -11.99
C CYS A 27 23.13 9.26 -13.45
N TYR A 28 24.27 8.60 -13.71
CA TYR A 28 24.78 8.37 -15.05
C TYR A 28 23.77 7.63 -15.94
N ASP A 29 23.18 6.55 -15.44
CA ASP A 29 22.19 5.75 -16.16
C ASP A 29 20.95 6.58 -16.53
N LEU A 30 20.48 7.44 -15.60
CA LEU A 30 19.38 8.37 -15.85
C LEU A 30 19.71 9.34 -16.98
N TYR A 31 20.86 10.01 -16.91
CA TYR A 31 21.27 10.97 -17.94
C TYR A 31 21.49 10.31 -19.30
N LYS A 32 22.13 9.14 -19.32
CA LYS A 32 22.32 8.34 -20.54
C LYS A 32 20.99 7.98 -21.16
N PHE A 33 20.03 7.55 -20.34
CA PHE A 33 18.67 7.28 -20.80
C PHE A 33 18.02 8.53 -21.40
N MET A 34 18.03 9.65 -20.68
CA MET A 34 17.46 10.92 -21.15
C MET A 34 18.08 11.39 -22.46
N GLY A 35 19.40 11.34 -22.60
CA GLY A 35 20.10 11.75 -23.81
C GLY A 35 19.79 10.90 -25.04
N ASN A 36 19.51 9.61 -24.84
CA ASN A 36 19.10 8.70 -25.91
C ASN A 36 17.60 8.83 -26.25
N PHE A 37 16.77 9.12 -25.24
CA PHE A 37 15.32 9.12 -25.37
C PHE A 37 14.77 10.47 -25.86
N ILE A 38 15.37 11.59 -25.44
CA ILE A 38 14.88 12.95 -25.69
C ILE A 38 15.72 13.64 -26.78
N PRO A 39 15.14 13.95 -27.95
CA PRO A 39 15.82 14.74 -28.97
C PRO A 39 16.14 16.15 -28.46
N ASP A 40 17.39 16.58 -28.67
CA ASP A 40 17.87 17.93 -28.33
C ASP A 40 17.65 18.34 -26.86
N LEU A 41 18.00 17.46 -25.92
CA LEU A 41 17.87 17.68 -24.48
C LEU A 41 18.51 19.01 -24.00
N LYS A 42 19.55 19.50 -24.69
CA LYS A 42 20.31 20.72 -24.33
C LYS A 42 19.47 21.98 -24.20
N ASN A 43 18.41 22.10 -24.98
CA ASN A 43 17.60 23.31 -25.05
C ASN A 43 16.26 23.19 -24.30
N LYS A 44 16.12 22.17 -23.45
CA LYS A 44 14.88 21.84 -22.75
C LYS A 44 14.87 22.38 -21.32
N ASN A 45 13.71 22.86 -20.87
CA ASN A 45 13.46 23.18 -19.47
C ASN A 45 13.14 21.88 -18.72
N VAL A 46 13.93 21.58 -17.69
CA VAL A 46 13.80 20.35 -16.91
C VAL A 46 13.36 20.67 -15.49
N LEU A 47 12.36 19.92 -15.01
CA LEU A 47 11.95 19.93 -13.61
C LEU A 47 12.20 18.54 -13.00
N GLU A 48 12.92 18.46 -11.89
CA GLU A 48 12.94 17.26 -11.04
C GLU A 48 11.94 17.40 -9.90
N ILE A 49 11.05 16.41 -9.76
CA ILE A 49 10.18 16.28 -8.60
C ILE A 49 10.79 15.25 -7.63
N ARG A 50 11.10 15.68 -6.41
CA ARG A 50 11.75 14.87 -5.36
C ARG A 50 11.25 15.21 -3.96
N TYR A 51 11.35 14.29 -2.99
CA TYR A 51 11.04 14.57 -1.58
C TYR A 51 12.26 15.12 -0.82
N LYS A 52 12.09 16.23 -0.07
CA LYS A 52 13.17 16.89 0.68
C LYS A 52 13.58 16.15 1.96
N LYS A 53 12.74 15.24 2.46
CA LYS A 53 12.93 14.56 3.76
C LYS A 53 14.14 13.62 3.84
N ARG A 54 14.96 13.51 2.80
CA ARG A 54 16.08 12.58 2.77
C ARG A 54 17.33 13.29 2.27
N ASN A 55 18.49 12.85 2.77
CA ASN A 55 19.83 13.14 2.23
C ASN A 55 20.02 12.49 0.84
N HIS A 56 19.02 12.58 -0.04
CA HIS A 56 19.22 12.28 -1.45
C HIS A 56 20.13 13.38 -1.98
N LEU A 57 21.39 12.98 -2.22
CA LEU A 57 22.38 13.80 -2.90
C LEU A 57 21.71 14.37 -4.15
N GLU A 58 21.78 15.70 -4.25
CA GLU A 58 21.22 16.44 -5.36
C GLU A 58 21.85 15.92 -6.65
N LEU A 59 21.09 15.87 -7.75
CA LEU A 59 21.69 15.66 -9.07
C LEU A 59 22.83 16.68 -9.20
N PRO A 60 24.09 16.24 -9.39
CA PRO A 60 25.23 17.13 -9.32
C PRO A 60 25.16 18.08 -10.51
N LEU A 61 24.72 19.31 -10.27
CA LEU A 61 24.59 20.35 -11.29
C LEU A 61 25.13 21.68 -10.74
N GLU A 62 26.15 22.17 -11.45
CA GLU A 62 26.92 23.41 -11.28
C GLU A 62 27.48 23.75 -9.88
N GLY A 63 28.82 23.81 -9.78
CA GLY A 63 29.49 24.65 -8.78
C GLY A 63 29.53 24.15 -7.34
N ASN A 64 29.11 22.92 -7.03
CA ASN A 64 29.40 22.33 -5.72
C ASN A 64 30.91 22.00 -5.62
N GLU A 65 31.71 22.93 -5.08
CA GLU A 65 33.17 22.80 -4.87
C GLU A 65 33.57 21.47 -4.18
N LYS A 66 32.64 20.88 -3.40
CA LYS A 66 32.81 19.56 -2.77
C LYS A 66 33.07 18.40 -3.74
N TYR A 67 32.59 18.45 -4.99
CA TYR A 67 32.84 17.40 -5.96
C TYR A 67 34.13 17.63 -6.77
N SER A 68 34.59 18.88 -6.92
CA SER A 68 35.89 19.16 -7.55
C SER A 68 37.08 18.70 -6.72
N GLU A 69 36.95 18.60 -5.39
CA GLU A 69 38.04 18.09 -4.53
C GLU A 69 38.23 16.57 -4.61
N LEU A 70 37.17 15.81 -4.90
CA LEU A 70 37.25 14.36 -5.15
C LEU A 70 37.95 14.01 -6.47
N ASP A 71 38.06 14.99 -7.38
CA ASP A 71 38.64 14.81 -8.72
C ASP A 71 40.12 15.24 -8.82
N ASN A 72 40.61 16.04 -7.85
CA ASN A 72 41.99 16.56 -7.86
C ASN A 72 43.08 15.51 -7.52
N GLY A 73 42.71 14.25 -7.28
CA GLY A 73 43.63 13.16 -6.94
C GLY A 73 44.13 12.33 -8.13
N ARG A 74 43.69 12.59 -9.36
CA ARG A 74 44.08 11.80 -10.54
C ARG A 74 44.68 12.67 -11.64
N SER A 75 46.01 12.68 -11.69
CA SER A 75 46.78 13.14 -12.83
C SER A 75 46.82 12.04 -13.90
N ASP A 76 45.78 11.93 -14.72
CA ASP A 76 45.88 11.40 -16.09
C ASP A 76 44.62 11.83 -16.86
N GLY A 77 44.85 12.70 -17.85
CA GLY A 77 43.84 13.56 -18.48
C GLY A 77 42.88 12.92 -19.48
N GLU A 78 42.22 11.82 -19.12
CA GLU A 78 41.13 11.24 -19.96
C GLU A 78 39.78 11.05 -19.24
N ALA A 79 39.71 11.21 -17.91
CA ALA A 79 38.43 11.37 -17.21
C ALA A 79 38.04 12.85 -17.16
N SER A 80 38.03 13.53 -18.30
CA SER A 80 37.56 14.91 -18.39
C SER A 80 36.08 14.93 -17.97
N ASP A 81 35.78 15.65 -16.89
CA ASP A 81 34.76 16.69 -16.94
C ASP A 81 33.52 16.23 -17.73
N ILE A 82 32.84 15.18 -17.24
CA ILE A 82 31.65 14.68 -17.91
C ILE A 82 30.65 15.81 -17.79
N GLY A 83 30.54 16.60 -18.87
CA GLY A 83 29.85 17.88 -18.94
C GLY A 83 28.33 17.73 -18.83
N PHE A 84 27.86 17.13 -17.73
CA PHE A 84 26.47 16.95 -17.39
C PHE A 84 25.80 18.29 -17.08
N SER A 85 26.51 19.20 -16.40
CA SER A 85 26.07 20.60 -16.21
C SER A 85 25.93 21.36 -17.53
N ARG A 86 26.73 21.03 -18.55
CA ARG A 86 26.61 21.63 -19.90
C ARG A 86 25.43 21.07 -20.72
N LEU A 87 24.77 20.02 -20.26
CA LEU A 87 23.67 19.39 -21.00
C LEU A 87 22.31 19.97 -20.68
N LEU A 88 22.13 20.75 -19.61
CA LEU A 88 20.82 21.27 -19.22
C LEU A 88 20.90 22.77 -18.98
N THR A 89 20.29 23.55 -19.88
CA THR A 89 20.33 25.02 -19.80
C THR A 89 19.43 25.61 -18.72
N LYS A 90 18.37 24.88 -18.29
CA LYS A 90 17.40 25.33 -17.28
C LYS A 90 16.88 24.14 -16.48
N TYR A 91 17.32 24.02 -15.23
CA TYR A 91 16.96 22.95 -14.30
C TYR A 91 16.31 23.54 -13.04
N GLU A 92 15.12 23.05 -12.68
CA GLU A 92 14.44 23.37 -11.43
C GLU A 92 14.17 22.07 -10.65
N TYR A 93 14.00 22.18 -9.32
CA TYR A 93 13.50 21.09 -8.51
C TYR A 93 12.34 21.56 -7.62
N CYS A 94 11.40 20.66 -7.32
CA CYS A 94 10.36 20.91 -6.34
C CYS A 94 9.91 19.62 -5.63
N GLU A 95 9.22 19.78 -4.51
CA GLU A 95 8.42 18.71 -3.92
C GLU A 95 7.06 18.62 -4.65
N PRO A 96 6.41 17.45 -4.70
CA PRO A 96 5.14 17.28 -5.43
C PRO A 96 4.03 18.24 -4.96
N GLU A 97 3.95 18.56 -3.67
CA GLU A 97 3.02 19.55 -3.12
C GLU A 97 3.26 20.96 -3.65
N ASN A 98 4.52 21.30 -3.96
CA ASN A 98 4.99 22.63 -4.38
C ASN A 98 5.03 22.81 -5.90
N LEU A 99 4.56 21.84 -6.67
CA LEU A 99 4.52 21.90 -8.13
C LEU A 99 3.66 23.08 -8.62
N ASN A 100 4.29 24.04 -9.29
CA ASN A 100 3.64 25.26 -9.79
C ASN A 100 2.91 25.00 -11.12
N GLU A 101 1.58 24.89 -11.07
CA GLU A 101 0.72 24.66 -12.24
C GLU A 101 0.75 25.80 -13.28
N GLY A 102 1.29 26.97 -12.96
CA GLY A 102 1.43 28.11 -13.88
C GLY A 102 2.72 28.09 -14.71
N LYS A 103 3.65 27.17 -14.43
CA LYS A 103 4.90 26.99 -15.20
C LYS A 103 4.81 25.73 -16.05
N THR A 104 5.43 25.77 -17.22
CA THR A 104 5.52 24.61 -18.12
C THR A 104 6.96 24.15 -18.30
N TYR A 105 7.16 22.84 -18.37
CA TYR A 105 8.47 22.20 -18.52
C TYR A 105 8.44 21.22 -19.68
N ASP A 106 9.54 21.17 -20.44
CA ASP A 106 9.69 20.23 -21.55
C ASP A 106 9.97 18.81 -21.07
N VAL A 107 10.63 18.69 -19.91
CA VAL A 107 10.97 17.41 -19.29
C VAL A 107 10.66 17.47 -17.80
N ILE A 108 9.91 16.48 -17.32
CA ILE A 108 9.66 16.29 -15.88
C ILE A 108 10.28 14.98 -15.45
N VAL A 109 11.23 15.02 -14.53
CA VAL A 109 11.93 13.87 -13.96
C VAL A 109 11.29 13.50 -12.63
N LEU A 110 10.83 12.26 -12.52
CA LEU A 110 10.26 11.66 -11.31
C LEU A 110 11.27 10.65 -10.77
N ASN A 111 12.07 11.06 -9.80
CA ASN A 111 13.19 10.26 -9.31
C ASN A 111 12.81 9.55 -8.00
N HIS A 112 12.49 8.25 -8.09
CA HIS A 112 12.01 7.40 -7.01
C HIS A 112 10.75 7.91 -6.26
N ILE A 113 10.08 8.94 -6.77
CA ILE A 113 8.97 9.58 -6.07
C ILE A 113 7.81 8.62 -5.79
N ILE A 114 7.54 7.69 -6.71
CA ILE A 114 6.41 6.76 -6.59
C ILE A 114 6.61 5.78 -5.42
N GLU A 115 7.87 5.41 -5.11
CA GLU A 115 8.18 4.56 -3.94
C GLU A 115 7.94 5.29 -2.62
N TYR A 116 7.90 6.62 -2.62
CA TYR A 116 7.86 7.47 -1.41
C TYR A 116 6.61 8.31 -1.24
N THR A 117 5.64 8.11 -2.12
CA THR A 117 4.40 8.87 -2.13
C THR A 117 3.25 7.90 -2.05
N SER A 118 2.26 8.19 -1.22
CA SER A 118 1.03 7.40 -1.19
C SER A 118 0.31 7.45 -2.53
N ASP A 119 -0.51 6.45 -2.82
CA ASP A 119 -1.27 6.39 -4.07
C ASP A 119 -2.17 7.63 -4.30
N PHE A 120 -2.75 8.17 -3.23
CA PHE A 120 -3.66 9.32 -3.30
C PHE A 120 -2.92 10.65 -3.51
N GLU A 121 -1.75 10.83 -2.89
CA GLU A 121 -0.88 11.98 -3.15
C GLU A 121 -0.30 11.93 -4.56
N MET A 122 0.07 10.73 -5.03
CA MET A 122 0.53 10.54 -6.41
C MET A 122 -0.55 10.90 -7.42
N GLU A 123 -1.81 10.54 -7.18
CA GLU A 123 -2.88 10.90 -8.10
C GLU A 123 -2.97 12.43 -8.30
N SER A 124 -2.96 13.19 -7.20
CA SER A 124 -2.95 14.66 -7.26
C SER A 124 -1.72 15.17 -8.01
N THR A 125 -0.56 14.54 -7.78
CA THR A 125 0.69 14.87 -8.45
C THR A 125 0.62 14.62 -9.97
N TRP A 126 0.03 13.52 -10.41
CA TRP A 126 -0.16 13.22 -11.83
C TRP A 126 -1.04 14.27 -12.54
N GLU A 127 -2.11 14.74 -11.90
CA GLU A 127 -2.93 15.82 -12.45
C GLU A 127 -2.14 17.13 -12.62
N LYS A 128 -1.32 17.48 -11.63
CA LYS A 128 -0.45 18.66 -11.73
C LYS A 128 0.61 18.49 -12.83
N ILE A 129 1.25 17.32 -12.93
CA ILE A 129 2.23 16.99 -13.98
C ILE A 129 1.61 17.17 -15.37
N LYS A 130 0.36 16.72 -15.57
CA LYS A 130 -0.32 16.87 -16.87
C LYS A 130 -0.45 18.34 -17.30
N LYS A 131 -0.68 19.25 -16.34
CA LYS A 131 -0.82 20.68 -16.59
C LYS A 131 0.52 21.39 -16.77
N THR A 132 1.56 20.95 -16.06
CA THR A 132 2.90 21.55 -16.13
C THR A 132 3.76 20.98 -17.25
N LEU A 133 3.39 19.84 -17.85
CA LEU A 133 4.12 19.30 -18.99
C LEU A 133 3.77 20.07 -20.28
N SER A 134 4.78 20.69 -20.90
CA SER A 134 4.68 21.37 -22.20
C SER A 134 4.12 20.42 -23.29
N PRO A 135 3.44 20.94 -24.33
CA PRO A 135 3.01 20.12 -25.46
C PRO A 135 4.17 19.39 -26.13
N GLY A 136 4.05 18.07 -26.28
CA GLY A 136 5.12 17.21 -26.79
C GLY A 136 6.26 16.97 -25.79
N GLY A 137 6.07 17.34 -24.52
CA GLY A 137 7.02 17.13 -23.45
C GLY A 137 7.19 15.68 -23.03
N TYR A 138 8.20 15.42 -22.21
CA TYR A 138 8.60 14.09 -21.75
C TYR A 138 8.51 13.98 -20.24
N ILE A 139 8.05 12.82 -19.75
CA ILE A 139 8.17 12.44 -18.34
C ILE A 139 9.24 11.34 -18.26
N ILE A 140 10.19 11.50 -17.35
CA ILE A 140 11.23 10.50 -17.09
C ILE A 140 11.00 9.96 -15.69
N LEU A 141 10.46 8.75 -15.63
CA LEU A 141 10.27 8.05 -14.37
C LEU A 141 11.46 7.15 -14.11
N LYS A 142 12.22 7.45 -13.07
CA LYS A 142 13.27 6.59 -12.57
C LYS A 142 12.77 5.87 -11.34
N ASN A 143 12.66 4.55 -11.43
CA ASN A 143 12.17 3.74 -10.33
C ASN A 143 12.71 2.32 -10.39
N THR A 144 12.84 1.67 -9.24
CA THR A 144 13.16 0.25 -9.22
C THR A 144 11.91 -0.52 -9.59
N VAL A 145 12.00 -1.40 -10.58
CA VAL A 145 10.92 -2.33 -10.91
C VAL A 145 11.22 -3.68 -10.27
N TYR A 146 10.20 -4.20 -9.59
CA TYR A 146 10.26 -5.48 -8.92
C TYR A 146 9.40 -6.51 -9.65
N ASP A 147 9.72 -7.79 -9.48
CA ASP A 147 8.91 -8.89 -10.01
C ASP A 147 7.62 -9.09 -9.20
N ASN A 148 7.60 -8.63 -7.94
CA ASN A 148 6.44 -8.69 -7.06
C ASN A 148 6.29 -7.36 -6.31
N LEU A 149 5.04 -7.00 -5.98
CA LEU A 149 4.66 -5.71 -5.39
C LEU A 149 5.29 -5.39 -4.03
N ASN A 150 6.10 -6.28 -3.46
CA ASN A 150 6.72 -6.15 -2.15
C ASN A 150 7.72 -7.32 -1.93
N PRO A 151 8.92 -7.33 -2.54
CA PRO A 151 9.92 -8.36 -2.25
C PRO A 151 10.27 -8.38 -0.76
N VAL A 152 10.37 -9.58 -0.19
CA VAL A 152 10.96 -9.77 1.14
C VAL A 152 12.46 -9.52 1.00
N ASP A 153 12.90 -8.29 1.26
CA ASP A 153 14.33 -8.01 1.32
C ASP A 153 14.85 -8.43 2.70
N GLU A 154 15.50 -9.60 2.75
CA GLU A 154 16.13 -10.13 3.96
C GLU A 154 17.23 -9.20 4.51
N ASN A 155 17.77 -8.28 3.70
CA ASN A 155 18.83 -7.35 4.08
C ASN A 155 18.32 -5.97 4.52
N HIS A 156 17.04 -5.65 4.30
CA HIS A 156 16.46 -4.43 4.86
C HIS A 156 16.27 -4.62 6.37
N SER A 157 17.31 -4.28 7.13
CA SER A 157 17.20 -4.20 8.58
C SER A 157 16.10 -3.20 8.91
N LEU A 158 15.03 -3.70 9.52
CA LEU A 158 13.87 -2.93 10.02
C LEU A 158 14.26 -1.84 11.05
N ASN A 159 15.55 -1.58 11.27
CA ASN A 159 16.04 -0.49 12.11
C ASN A 159 15.93 0.89 11.45
N ASN A 160 15.75 0.97 10.12
CA ASN A 160 15.51 2.24 9.41
C ASN A 160 14.04 2.34 8.98
N ILE A 161 13.08 2.35 9.92
CA ILE A 161 11.66 2.61 9.61
C ILE A 161 11.48 3.97 8.90
N GLU A 162 12.38 4.93 9.13
CA GLU A 162 12.42 6.20 8.41
C GLU A 162 12.71 6.07 6.89
N GLU A 163 13.22 4.91 6.45
CA GLU A 163 13.45 4.60 5.03
C GLU A 163 12.28 3.88 4.36
N ALA A 164 11.16 3.64 5.06
CA ALA A 164 10.03 2.89 4.52
C ALA A 164 9.59 3.43 3.15
N ARG A 165 9.76 2.59 2.12
CA ARG A 165 9.12 2.74 0.81
C ARG A 165 7.65 2.38 1.01
N TYR A 166 6.74 3.22 0.54
CA TYR A 166 5.31 2.95 0.59
C TYR A 166 4.93 1.87 -0.43
N HIS A 167 5.57 1.87 -1.60
CA HIS A 167 5.18 0.97 -2.69
C HIS A 167 6.36 0.50 -3.52
N ASP A 168 6.64 -0.81 -3.50
CA ASP A 168 7.49 -1.41 -4.52
C ASP A 168 6.69 -1.52 -5.82
N GLN A 169 7.19 -0.89 -6.88
CA GLN A 169 6.46 -0.86 -8.15
C GLN A 169 6.80 -2.09 -8.97
N ILE A 170 5.77 -2.80 -9.43
CA ILE A 170 5.93 -3.74 -10.54
C ILE A 170 5.63 -3.01 -11.85
N LEU A 171 6.15 -3.51 -12.96
CA LEU A 171 5.95 -2.91 -14.28
C LEU A 171 4.46 -2.78 -14.64
N GLY A 172 3.64 -3.77 -14.26
CA GLY A 172 2.18 -3.72 -14.42
C GLY A 172 1.54 -2.49 -13.75
N THR A 173 2.01 -2.09 -12.57
CA THR A 173 1.50 -0.90 -11.86
C THR A 173 1.87 0.38 -12.61
N ILE A 174 3.11 0.49 -13.10
CA ILE A 174 3.56 1.64 -13.89
C ILE A 174 2.75 1.75 -15.19
N LEU A 175 2.55 0.64 -15.90
CA LEU A 175 1.76 0.62 -17.14
C LEU A 175 0.30 1.03 -16.89
N ARG A 176 -0.31 0.55 -15.81
CA ARG A 176 -1.66 0.94 -15.41
C ARG A 176 -1.76 2.42 -15.08
N ILE A 177 -0.82 2.97 -14.31
CA ILE A 177 -0.76 4.41 -14.01
C ILE A 177 -0.67 5.21 -15.31
N CYS A 178 0.18 4.78 -16.25
CA CYS A 178 0.29 5.44 -17.55
C CYS A 178 -1.05 5.43 -18.29
N LEU A 179 -1.68 4.27 -18.45
CA LEU A 179 -2.96 4.12 -19.15
C LEU A 179 -4.06 4.97 -18.51
N LYS A 180 -4.19 4.90 -17.18
CA LYS A 180 -5.18 5.68 -16.40
C LYS A 180 -5.05 7.19 -16.66
N HIS A 181 -3.82 7.69 -16.74
CA HIS A 181 -3.55 9.12 -16.91
C HIS A 181 -3.39 9.55 -18.37
N GLY A 182 -3.69 8.68 -19.35
CA GLY A 182 -3.59 8.99 -20.77
C GLY A 182 -2.15 9.12 -21.28
N PHE A 183 -1.20 8.47 -20.61
CA PHE A 183 0.20 8.37 -21.02
C PHE A 183 0.50 7.02 -21.69
N ILE A 184 1.64 6.97 -22.38
CA ILE A 184 2.24 5.72 -22.87
C ILE A 184 3.72 5.67 -22.44
N VAL A 185 4.23 4.45 -22.23
CA VAL A 185 5.67 4.22 -22.05
C VAL A 185 6.31 4.11 -23.44
N ALA A 186 6.97 5.18 -23.86
CA ALA A 186 7.56 5.35 -25.18
C ALA A 186 8.98 4.74 -25.30
N GLY A 187 9.66 4.55 -24.17
CA GLY A 187 10.95 3.86 -24.10
C GLY A 187 11.27 3.46 -22.67
N HIS A 188 12.11 2.45 -22.46
CA HIS A 188 12.49 2.05 -21.11
C HIS A 188 13.84 1.34 -21.07
N THR A 189 14.44 1.31 -19.87
CA THR A 189 15.49 0.39 -19.45
C THR A 189 14.96 -0.42 -18.26
N ASP A 190 15.84 -1.04 -17.47
CA ASP A 190 15.45 -1.78 -16.28
C ASP A 190 14.90 -0.87 -15.16
N ASN A 191 15.36 0.39 -15.10
CA ASN A 191 15.05 1.32 -14.01
C ASN A 191 14.62 2.73 -14.45
N CYS A 192 14.55 2.99 -15.76
CA CYS A 192 14.12 4.27 -16.30
C CYS A 192 13.02 4.06 -17.34
N PHE A 193 11.99 4.90 -17.28
CA PHE A 193 10.84 4.88 -18.17
C PHE A 193 10.66 6.27 -18.78
N GLY A 194 10.65 6.31 -20.11
CA GLY A 194 10.35 7.47 -20.91
C GLY A 194 8.87 7.46 -21.25
N ILE A 195 8.15 8.45 -20.76
CA ILE A 195 6.68 8.52 -20.80
C ILE A 195 6.27 9.77 -21.57
N VAL A 196 5.26 9.65 -22.43
CA VAL A 196 4.67 10.78 -23.19
C VAL A 196 3.15 10.74 -23.12
N LYS A 197 2.50 11.89 -23.33
CA LYS A 197 1.02 11.96 -23.42
C LYS A 197 0.55 11.35 -24.72
N LYS A 198 -0.40 10.40 -24.64
CA LYS A 198 -0.98 9.71 -25.81
C LYS A 198 -1.62 10.70 -26.79
N THR A 199 -2.34 11.68 -26.27
CA THR A 199 -3.02 12.72 -27.06
C THR A 199 -2.05 13.67 -27.77
N GLU A 200 -0.79 13.70 -27.37
CA GLU A 200 0.24 14.58 -27.92
C GLU A 200 1.21 13.84 -28.86
N LEU A 201 0.93 12.58 -29.21
CA LEU A 201 1.68 11.86 -30.24
C LEU A 201 1.84 12.65 -31.56
N PRO A 202 0.85 13.42 -32.04
CA PRO A 202 1.01 14.22 -33.25
C PRO A 202 2.11 15.29 -33.20
N PHE A 203 2.63 15.66 -32.02
CA PHE A 203 3.76 16.60 -31.89
C PHE A 203 5.11 15.97 -32.28
N TYR A 204 5.20 14.64 -32.36
CA TYR A 204 6.41 13.94 -32.77
C TYR A 204 6.36 13.61 -34.27
N ASN A 205 7.51 13.45 -34.90
CA ASN A 205 7.55 12.98 -36.29
C ASN A 205 7.02 11.54 -36.40
N LYS A 206 6.55 11.14 -37.59
CA LYS A 206 5.90 9.85 -37.80
C LYS A 206 6.76 8.65 -37.39
N SER A 207 8.07 8.72 -37.65
CA SER A 207 9.02 7.67 -37.27
C SER A 207 9.06 7.46 -35.74
N LEU A 208 9.12 8.54 -34.97
CA LEU A 208 9.09 8.47 -33.50
C LEU A 208 7.74 7.98 -32.97
N GLN A 209 6.62 8.43 -33.56
CA GLN A 209 5.29 7.95 -33.16
C GLN A 209 5.19 6.43 -33.30
N ASP A 210 5.66 5.88 -34.42
CA ASP A 210 5.60 4.44 -34.69
C ASP A 210 6.51 3.65 -33.72
N ILE A 211 7.69 4.18 -33.40
CA ILE A 211 8.59 3.59 -32.37
C ILE A 211 7.92 3.58 -31.00
N TYR A 212 7.34 4.71 -30.57
CA TYR A 212 6.73 4.84 -29.24
C TYR A 212 5.52 3.93 -29.07
N LEU A 213 4.64 3.86 -30.08
CA LEU A 213 3.49 2.97 -30.07
C LEU A 213 3.91 1.50 -30.07
N THR A 214 4.87 1.12 -30.92
CA THR A 214 5.37 -0.26 -30.98
C THR A 214 6.01 -0.69 -29.66
N SER A 215 6.84 0.17 -29.07
CA SER A 215 7.48 -0.06 -27.77
C SER A 215 6.44 -0.29 -26.67
N PHE A 216 5.41 0.56 -26.64
CA PHE A 216 4.33 0.44 -25.67
C PHE A 216 3.51 -0.84 -25.85
N GLU A 217 3.14 -1.19 -27.09
CA GLU A 217 2.41 -2.42 -27.41
C GLU A 217 3.20 -3.68 -27.06
N GLN A 218 4.52 -3.68 -27.29
CA GLN A 218 5.41 -4.78 -26.89
C GLN A 218 5.45 -4.94 -25.37
N LEU A 219 5.54 -3.83 -24.63
CA LEU A 219 5.51 -3.84 -23.17
C LEU A 219 4.19 -4.39 -22.63
N LEU A 220 3.06 -3.93 -23.17
CA LEU A 220 1.73 -4.41 -22.81
C LEU A 220 1.62 -5.92 -23.09
N SER A 221 2.00 -6.35 -24.30
CA SER A 221 1.94 -7.76 -24.72
C SER A 221 2.77 -8.67 -23.83
N LYS A 222 3.97 -8.24 -23.43
CA LYS A 222 4.85 -8.97 -22.50
C LYS A 222 4.19 -9.22 -21.14
N HIS A 223 3.26 -8.36 -20.72
CA HIS A 223 2.55 -8.45 -19.44
C HIS A 223 1.15 -9.04 -19.58
N GLY A 224 0.81 -9.62 -20.74
CA GLY A 224 -0.52 -10.20 -20.99
C GLY A 224 -1.62 -9.15 -21.21
N VAL A 225 -1.25 -7.90 -21.46
CA VAL A 225 -2.16 -6.77 -21.65
C VAL A 225 -2.24 -6.56 -23.18
N SER A 226 -3.36 -6.95 -23.82
CA SER A 226 -3.42 -7.13 -25.30
C SER A 226 -4.21 -6.08 -26.11
N LYS A 227 -4.74 -5.02 -25.48
CA LYS A 227 -5.55 -3.97 -26.12
C LYS A 227 -4.96 -2.55 -25.95
N VAL A 228 -5.43 -1.61 -26.78
CA VAL A 228 -5.01 -0.17 -26.77
C VAL A 228 -5.98 0.70 -25.96
N TYR A 229 -7.14 0.16 -25.60
CA TYR A 229 -8.15 0.72 -24.71
C TYR A 229 -8.53 -0.36 -23.71
N TYR A 230 -8.54 0.01 -22.43
CA TYR A 230 -8.93 -0.87 -21.35
C TYR A 230 -10.03 -0.21 -20.55
N GLU A 231 -11.06 -1.00 -20.24
CA GLU A 231 -11.94 -0.66 -19.13
C GLU A 231 -11.17 -0.83 -17.80
N ASP A 232 -11.57 -0.13 -16.74
CA ASP A 232 -10.92 -0.22 -15.43
C ASP A 232 -10.82 -1.67 -14.91
N GLU A 233 -11.76 -2.54 -15.31
CA GLU A 233 -11.75 -3.98 -15.02
C GLU A 233 -10.54 -4.70 -15.62
N GLU A 234 -10.22 -4.43 -16.88
CA GLU A 234 -9.11 -5.11 -17.57
C GLU A 234 -7.75 -4.60 -17.06
N LEU A 235 -7.68 -3.33 -16.63
CA LEU A 235 -6.49 -2.77 -15.97
C LEU A 235 -6.24 -3.38 -14.59
N GLU A 236 -7.30 -3.72 -13.86
CA GLU A 236 -7.20 -4.40 -12.56
C GLU A 236 -6.70 -5.84 -12.73
N GLU A 237 -7.12 -6.56 -13.78
CA GLU A 237 -6.64 -7.92 -14.07
C GLU A 237 -5.14 -7.98 -14.44
N ALA A 238 -4.59 -6.90 -14.99
CA ALA A 238 -3.18 -6.79 -15.36
C ALA A 238 -2.22 -6.72 -14.16
N VAL A 239 -2.73 -6.46 -12.95
CA VAL A 239 -1.94 -6.43 -11.72
C VAL A 239 -2.23 -7.70 -10.90
N PRO A 240 -1.29 -8.65 -10.80
CA PRO A 240 -1.54 -9.89 -10.07
C PRO A 240 -1.73 -9.64 -8.56
N ARG A 241 -2.45 -10.56 -7.90
CA ARG A 241 -2.72 -10.56 -6.43
C ARG A 241 -3.61 -9.37 -6.01
N PRO A 242 -3.61 -8.84 -4.75
CA PRO A 242 -4.61 -7.83 -4.37
C PRO A 242 -4.43 -6.45 -4.99
N GLY A 243 -3.47 -6.30 -5.90
CA GLY A 243 -3.02 -5.01 -6.40
C GLY A 243 -2.54 -4.14 -5.25
N ARG A 244 -2.92 -2.86 -5.29
CA ARG A 244 -2.66 -1.90 -4.23
C ARG A 244 -3.59 -2.16 -3.06
N LEU A 245 -2.99 -2.50 -1.92
CA LEU A 245 -3.69 -2.86 -0.70
C LEU A 245 -3.70 -1.68 0.28
N LEU A 246 -4.89 -1.28 0.72
CA LEU A 246 -5.05 -0.47 1.92
C LEU A 246 -5.27 -1.39 3.11
N ILE A 247 -4.53 -1.19 4.20
CA ILE A 247 -4.83 -1.81 5.50
C ILE A 247 -5.44 -0.74 6.39
N GLY A 248 -6.60 -1.00 6.99
CA GLY A 248 -7.28 -0.01 7.79
C GLY A 248 -7.76 -0.56 9.12
N CYS A 249 -7.72 0.29 10.14
CA CYS A 249 -8.40 0.03 11.41
C CYS A 249 -9.10 1.31 11.90
N VAL A 250 -10.10 1.12 12.75
CA VAL A 250 -10.76 2.23 13.44
C VAL A 250 -10.57 2.06 14.93
N THR A 251 -10.23 3.15 15.61
CA THR A 251 -9.89 3.14 17.03
C THR A 251 -10.62 4.25 17.77
N GLU A 252 -11.06 3.96 18.99
CA GLU A 252 -11.58 4.98 19.90
C GLU A 252 -10.42 5.76 20.51
N ASN A 253 -10.62 7.05 20.78
CA ASN A 253 -9.59 7.91 21.38
C ASN A 253 -9.49 7.71 22.91
N ILE A 254 -9.25 6.48 23.36
CA ILE A 254 -8.95 6.13 24.76
C ILE A 254 -7.73 5.21 24.82
N LYS A 255 -6.97 5.29 25.92
CA LYS A 255 -5.67 4.62 26.08
C LYS A 255 -5.68 3.16 25.62
N LYS A 256 -6.66 2.37 26.06
CA LYS A 256 -6.79 0.95 25.69
C LYS A 256 -6.72 0.73 24.18
N TYR A 257 -7.59 1.39 23.41
CA TYR A 257 -7.67 1.15 21.96
C TYR A 257 -6.49 1.79 21.21
N ARG A 258 -5.92 2.89 21.72
CA ARG A 258 -4.67 3.46 21.18
C ARG A 258 -3.51 2.48 21.31
N ASP A 259 -3.36 1.87 22.49
CA ASP A 259 -2.33 0.86 22.76
C ASP A 259 -2.51 -0.36 21.84
N GLN A 260 -3.74 -0.86 21.71
CA GLN A 260 -4.06 -1.95 20.78
C GLN A 260 -3.70 -1.58 19.33
N THR A 261 -4.06 -0.36 18.89
CA THR A 261 -3.74 0.14 17.55
C THR A 261 -2.24 0.23 17.29
N LEU A 262 -1.44 0.73 18.24
CA LEU A 262 0.01 0.76 18.09
C LEU A 262 0.59 -0.65 17.92
N ARG A 263 0.11 -1.63 18.70
CA ARG A 263 0.55 -3.04 18.54
C ARG A 263 0.20 -3.58 17.17
N LEU A 264 -1.01 -3.32 16.68
CA LEU A 264 -1.41 -3.70 15.33
C LEU A 264 -0.46 -3.10 14.28
N VAL A 265 -0.24 -1.78 14.30
CA VAL A 265 0.64 -1.12 13.32
C VAL A 265 2.08 -1.65 13.41
N HIS A 266 2.63 -1.79 14.61
CA HIS A 266 3.94 -2.41 14.80
C HIS A 266 3.98 -3.82 14.24
N SER A 267 2.97 -4.65 14.52
CA SER A 267 2.91 -6.04 14.05
C SER A 267 2.90 -6.14 12.52
N ILE A 268 2.17 -5.25 11.83
CA ILE A 268 2.17 -5.16 10.36
C ILE A 268 3.57 -4.80 9.86
N ARG A 269 4.19 -3.76 10.43
CA ARG A 269 5.54 -3.34 10.02
C ARG A 269 6.61 -4.38 10.32
N TRP A 270 6.47 -5.16 11.39
CA TRP A 270 7.49 -6.12 11.83
C TRP A 270 7.36 -7.50 11.20
N PHE A 271 6.14 -7.96 10.95
CA PHE A 271 5.84 -9.34 10.58
C PHE A 271 4.96 -9.47 9.33
N GLY A 272 4.49 -8.36 8.75
CA GLY A 272 3.63 -8.38 7.56
C GLY A 272 4.34 -8.85 6.28
N GLY A 273 5.64 -9.11 6.31
CA GLY A 273 6.41 -9.55 5.14
C GLY A 273 6.20 -8.59 3.98
N SER A 274 5.66 -9.10 2.88
CA SER A 274 5.30 -8.30 1.71
C SER A 274 4.32 -7.16 2.04
N ILE A 275 3.28 -7.35 2.87
CA ILE A 275 2.34 -6.25 3.18
C ILE A 275 2.89 -5.25 4.21
N SER A 276 4.10 -5.45 4.73
CA SER A 276 4.69 -4.54 5.73
C SER A 276 4.88 -3.11 5.22
N ARG A 277 4.85 -2.90 3.90
CA ARG A 277 4.94 -1.59 3.24
C ARG A 277 3.60 -0.97 2.86
N ALA A 278 2.51 -1.74 2.91
CA ALA A 278 1.19 -1.27 2.51
C ALA A 278 0.77 0.00 3.28
N ASP A 279 -0.03 0.85 2.63
CA ASP A 279 -0.57 2.05 3.26
C ASP A 279 -1.52 1.64 4.41
N ILE A 280 -1.21 2.13 5.61
CA ILE A 280 -2.01 1.87 6.81
C ILE A 280 -2.82 3.11 7.14
N PHE A 281 -4.14 2.97 7.22
CA PHE A 281 -5.03 4.03 7.68
C PHE A 281 -5.57 3.72 9.07
N VAL A 282 -5.34 4.65 9.99
CA VAL A 282 -5.92 4.64 11.33
C VAL A 282 -6.98 5.72 11.41
N CYS A 283 -8.25 5.31 11.43
CA CYS A 283 -9.36 6.22 11.65
C CYS A 283 -9.62 6.35 13.16
N ILE A 284 -9.48 7.55 13.70
CA ILE A 284 -9.72 7.83 15.12
C ILE A 284 -11.09 8.48 15.26
N VAL A 285 -11.92 7.96 16.16
CA VAL A 285 -13.29 8.43 16.36
C VAL A 285 -13.33 9.76 17.13
N ASP A 286 -14.06 10.73 16.58
CA ASP A 286 -14.39 12.07 17.09
C ASP A 286 -13.20 13.05 17.22
N ASP A 287 -12.13 12.68 17.94
CA ASP A 287 -10.97 13.55 18.22
C ASP A 287 -9.68 12.73 18.36
N THR A 288 -8.52 13.38 18.48
CA THR A 288 -7.20 12.73 18.51
C THR A 288 -6.32 13.21 19.66
N GLU A 289 -5.44 12.33 20.14
CA GLU A 289 -4.33 12.73 21.00
C GLU A 289 -3.08 13.01 20.15
N PRO A 290 -2.52 14.23 20.17
CA PRO A 290 -1.39 14.59 19.29
C PRO A 290 -0.16 13.69 19.42
N LYS A 291 0.13 13.20 20.63
CA LYS A 291 1.25 12.26 20.86
C LYS A 291 1.00 10.94 20.12
N PHE A 292 -0.18 10.36 20.26
CA PHE A 292 -0.55 9.13 19.56
C PHE A 292 -0.51 9.30 18.03
N VAL A 293 -1.00 10.43 17.51
CA VAL A 293 -0.90 10.74 16.06
C VAL A 293 0.55 10.83 15.60
N LYS A 294 1.41 11.48 16.39
CA LYS A 294 2.84 11.57 16.08
C LYS A 294 3.48 10.18 16.02
N GLU A 295 3.18 9.29 16.96
CA GLU A 295 3.71 7.93 16.97
C GLU A 295 3.22 7.11 15.77
N LEU A 296 1.93 7.21 15.40
CA LEU A 296 1.42 6.57 14.18
C LEU A 296 2.11 7.07 12.91
N ASN A 297 2.31 8.38 12.79
CA ASN A 297 2.98 8.97 11.64
C ASN A 297 4.46 8.54 11.54
N LYS A 298 5.16 8.38 12.67
CA LYS A 298 6.53 7.81 12.68
C LYS A 298 6.56 6.39 12.11
N LEU A 299 5.49 5.61 12.28
CA LEU A 299 5.34 4.26 11.74
C LEU A 299 4.82 4.23 10.29
N GLY A 300 4.70 5.41 9.65
CA GLY A 300 4.19 5.55 8.28
C GLY A 300 2.70 5.21 8.16
N ALA A 301 1.91 5.38 9.22
CA ALA A 301 0.46 5.25 9.17
C ALA A 301 -0.19 6.62 8.93
N PHE A 302 -1.23 6.64 8.08
CA PHE A 302 -2.07 7.81 7.83
C PHE A 302 -3.18 7.88 8.86
N VAL A 303 -3.32 9.04 9.52
CA VAL A 303 -4.38 9.26 10.50
C VAL A 303 -5.53 10.04 9.88
N ARG A 304 -6.76 9.60 10.15
CA ARG A 304 -8.00 10.31 9.82
C ARG A 304 -8.88 10.45 11.05
N VAL A 305 -9.44 11.63 11.26
CA VAL A 305 -10.48 11.83 12.28
C VAL A 305 -11.83 11.58 11.64
N VAL A 306 -12.58 10.61 12.16
CA VAL A 306 -13.89 10.24 11.63
C VAL A 306 -14.97 10.47 12.68
N LYS A 307 -16.17 10.85 12.24
CA LYS A 307 -17.31 10.99 13.16
C LYS A 307 -17.71 9.64 13.72
N ARG A 308 -18.15 9.59 14.98
CA ARG A 308 -18.80 8.39 15.54
C ARG A 308 -19.92 7.87 14.65
N PHE A 309 -19.93 6.56 14.38
CA PHE A 309 -20.99 5.87 13.65
C PHE A 309 -22.26 5.75 14.50
N SER A 310 -22.10 5.24 15.73
CA SER A 310 -23.19 5.17 16.70
C SER A 310 -22.66 5.29 18.13
N LYS A 311 -23.41 6.04 18.96
CA LYS A 311 -23.17 6.07 20.41
C LYS A 311 -23.68 4.81 21.10
N ASP A 312 -24.75 4.22 20.57
CA ASP A 312 -25.40 3.04 21.15
C ASP A 312 -24.65 1.74 20.83
N HIS A 313 -23.89 1.72 19.72
CA HIS A 313 -23.09 0.57 19.32
C HIS A 313 -21.70 1.00 18.80
N PRO A 314 -20.75 1.31 19.71
CA PRO A 314 -19.40 1.76 19.35
C PRO A 314 -18.63 0.77 18.46
N GLN A 315 -18.89 -0.53 18.56
CA GLN A 315 -18.24 -1.56 17.75
C GLN A 315 -18.50 -1.36 16.25
N SER A 316 -19.60 -0.70 15.87
CA SER A 316 -19.88 -0.35 14.47
C SER A 316 -19.05 0.82 13.94
N ASN A 317 -18.27 1.52 14.80
CA ASN A 317 -17.41 2.62 14.34
C ASN A 317 -16.38 2.16 13.29
N LYS A 318 -16.01 0.88 13.28
CA LYS A 318 -15.16 0.28 12.23
C LYS A 318 -15.65 0.52 10.80
N LEU A 319 -16.96 0.66 10.63
CA LEU A 319 -17.58 0.96 9.34
C LEU A 319 -17.21 2.34 8.77
N ARG A 320 -16.68 3.25 9.59
CA ARG A 320 -16.22 4.57 9.13
C ARG A 320 -14.97 4.50 8.25
N LEU A 321 -14.19 3.41 8.34
CA LEU A 321 -13.07 3.21 7.42
C LEU A 321 -13.58 3.28 5.97
N PHE A 322 -14.68 2.60 5.67
CA PHE A 322 -15.23 2.49 4.31
C PHE A 322 -15.79 3.80 3.73
N GLU A 323 -15.80 4.87 4.51
CA GLU A 323 -16.29 6.19 4.08
C GLU A 323 -15.16 7.17 3.78
N ILE A 324 -13.89 6.81 4.04
CA ILE A 324 -12.77 7.70 3.72
C ILE A 324 -12.57 7.76 2.19
N PRO A 325 -12.32 8.94 1.62
CA PRO A 325 -12.18 9.09 0.17
C PRO A 325 -10.99 8.30 -0.40
N GLU A 326 -9.96 8.05 0.41
CA GLU A 326 -8.72 7.41 0.00
C GLU A 326 -8.91 5.97 -0.49
N ILE A 327 -9.96 5.27 -0.04
CA ILE A 327 -10.26 3.91 -0.47
C ILE A 327 -10.38 3.79 -2.00
N ASN A 328 -10.78 4.85 -2.68
CA ASN A 328 -10.93 4.83 -4.14
C ASN A 328 -9.59 4.71 -4.90
N PHE A 329 -8.45 4.93 -4.22
CA PHE A 329 -7.12 4.79 -4.82
C PHE A 329 -6.54 3.39 -4.69
N TYR A 330 -7.20 2.48 -3.98
CA TYR A 330 -6.71 1.13 -3.76
C TYR A 330 -7.54 0.11 -4.54
N ASP A 331 -6.96 -1.06 -4.77
CA ASP A 331 -7.61 -2.15 -5.48
C ASP A 331 -8.34 -3.06 -4.47
N SER A 332 -7.75 -3.23 -3.28
CA SER A 332 -8.32 -3.99 -2.16
C SER A 332 -8.21 -3.23 -0.82
N VAL A 333 -9.14 -3.48 0.09
CA VAL A 333 -9.16 -2.93 1.46
C VAL A 333 -9.20 -4.08 2.46
N LEU A 334 -8.19 -4.17 3.33
CA LEU A 334 -8.13 -5.06 4.48
C LEU A 334 -8.48 -4.29 5.76
N LEU A 335 -9.68 -4.50 6.28
CA LEU A 335 -10.10 -4.03 7.60
C LEU A 335 -9.60 -5.00 8.67
N LEU A 336 -8.90 -4.46 9.67
CA LEU A 336 -8.47 -5.17 10.87
C LEU A 336 -9.05 -4.50 12.13
N ASP A 337 -9.52 -5.31 13.07
CA ASP A 337 -9.79 -4.82 14.42
C ASP A 337 -8.47 -4.42 15.09
N CYS A 338 -8.50 -3.34 15.89
CA CYS A 338 -7.29 -2.85 16.56
C CYS A 338 -6.71 -3.84 17.58
N ASP A 339 -7.48 -4.86 18.01
CA ASP A 339 -7.04 -5.95 18.90
C ASP A 339 -6.59 -7.21 18.14
N THR A 340 -6.06 -7.01 16.93
CA THR A 340 -5.41 -8.05 16.12
C THR A 340 -3.89 -7.83 16.03
N LEU A 341 -3.14 -8.89 15.75
CA LEU A 341 -1.71 -8.84 15.47
C LEU A 341 -1.39 -9.62 14.20
N VAL A 342 -0.68 -8.99 13.28
CA VAL A 342 -0.03 -9.68 12.16
C VAL A 342 1.27 -10.30 12.68
N VAL A 343 1.41 -11.62 12.54
CA VAL A 343 2.57 -12.37 13.03
C VAL A 343 3.27 -13.17 11.92
N GLN A 344 2.72 -13.14 10.71
CA GLN A 344 3.31 -13.64 9.47
C GLN A 344 2.79 -12.82 8.27
N ASP A 345 3.41 -13.00 7.10
CA ASP A 345 2.96 -12.39 5.85
C ASP A 345 1.57 -12.91 5.44
N PRO A 346 0.52 -12.06 5.40
CA PRO A 346 -0.82 -12.47 5.00
C PRO A 346 -1.05 -12.52 3.49
N SER A 347 -0.15 -11.97 2.66
CA SER A 347 -0.33 -11.89 1.22
C SER A 347 -0.61 -13.23 0.51
N PRO A 348 -0.13 -14.41 0.94
CA PRO A 348 -0.47 -15.67 0.29
C PRO A 348 -1.96 -16.02 0.36
N TYR A 349 -2.70 -15.42 1.30
CA TYR A 349 -4.11 -15.67 1.53
C TYR A 349 -5.03 -14.60 0.91
N ILE A 350 -4.46 -13.46 0.49
CA ILE A 350 -5.19 -12.31 -0.04
C ILE A 350 -5.20 -12.40 -1.57
N ASP A 351 -6.37 -12.65 -2.15
CA ASP A 351 -6.49 -12.73 -3.61
C ASP A 351 -6.98 -11.43 -4.27
N GLY A 352 -7.62 -10.54 -3.50
CA GLY A 352 -8.17 -9.27 -3.96
C GLY A 352 -9.33 -9.36 -4.95
N LYS A 353 -9.91 -10.55 -5.13
CA LYS A 353 -11.01 -10.82 -6.08
C LYS A 353 -12.34 -11.09 -5.39
N TYR A 354 -12.31 -11.68 -4.21
CA TYR A 354 -13.51 -12.04 -3.45
C TYR A 354 -13.60 -11.20 -2.17
N PHE A 355 -14.81 -11.02 -1.66
CA PHE A 355 -14.96 -10.70 -0.25
C PHE A 355 -14.41 -11.88 0.56
N GLN A 356 -13.41 -11.63 1.41
CA GLN A 356 -12.80 -12.65 2.24
C GLN A 356 -12.93 -12.32 3.72
N ALA A 357 -13.38 -13.32 4.48
CA ALA A 357 -13.54 -13.27 5.92
C ALA A 357 -13.56 -14.69 6.49
N GLU A 358 -13.22 -14.86 7.75
CA GLU A 358 -13.39 -16.14 8.45
C GLU A 358 -14.78 -16.21 9.10
N ILE A 359 -15.38 -17.40 9.05
CA ILE A 359 -16.63 -17.71 9.73
C ILE A 359 -16.43 -17.56 11.24
N ALA A 360 -17.41 -16.97 11.91
CA ALA A 360 -17.34 -16.72 13.34
C ALA A 360 -16.93 -17.98 14.13
N ALA A 361 -16.03 -17.81 15.08
CA ALA A 361 -15.51 -18.90 15.90
C ALA A 361 -16.62 -19.71 16.58
N GLY A 362 -17.74 -19.08 16.94
CA GLY A 362 -18.93 -19.74 17.47
C GLY A 362 -20.22 -19.04 17.02
N PRO A 363 -21.40 -19.61 17.33
CA PRO A 363 -22.69 -19.02 17.01
C PRO A 363 -23.05 -17.90 18.00
N THR A 364 -22.23 -16.83 18.02
CA THR A 364 -22.42 -15.65 18.88
C THR A 364 -23.77 -14.97 18.67
N VAL A 365 -24.33 -15.08 17.46
CA VAL A 365 -25.76 -14.90 17.19
C VAL A 365 -26.34 -16.25 16.77
N PRO A 366 -27.28 -16.83 17.54
CA PRO A 366 -27.80 -18.17 17.25
C PRO A 366 -28.77 -18.16 16.07
N HIS A 367 -28.88 -19.32 15.40
CA HIS A 367 -29.68 -19.45 14.18
C HIS A 367 -31.16 -19.04 14.33
N TYR A 368 -31.78 -19.26 15.50
CA TYR A 368 -33.17 -18.86 15.73
C TYR A 368 -33.34 -17.33 15.75
N VAL A 369 -32.33 -16.57 16.21
CA VAL A 369 -32.35 -15.10 16.13
C VAL A 369 -32.26 -14.68 14.67
N PHE A 370 -31.38 -15.30 13.88
CA PHE A 370 -31.35 -15.04 12.44
C PHE A 370 -32.69 -15.36 11.76
N LYS A 371 -33.38 -16.45 12.08
CA LYS A 371 -34.73 -16.70 11.55
C LYS A 371 -35.67 -15.53 11.80
N SER A 372 -35.68 -14.98 13.02
CA SER A 372 -36.49 -13.81 13.36
C SER A 372 -36.05 -12.56 12.62
N LEU A 373 -34.74 -12.30 12.50
CA LEU A 373 -34.21 -11.15 11.77
C LEU A 373 -34.56 -11.21 10.28
N PHE A 374 -34.33 -12.35 9.64
CA PHE A 374 -34.65 -12.55 8.22
C PHE A 374 -36.15 -12.39 7.97
N SER A 375 -36.99 -12.98 8.83
CA SER A 375 -38.44 -12.77 8.76
C SER A 375 -38.84 -11.30 8.94
N HIS A 376 -38.21 -10.58 9.87
CA HIS A 376 -38.48 -9.17 10.12
C HIS A 376 -38.14 -8.29 8.91
N PHE A 377 -37.02 -8.57 8.25
CA PHE A 377 -36.56 -7.80 7.08
C PHE A 377 -37.08 -8.34 5.74
N GLY A 378 -37.92 -9.38 5.73
CA GLY A 378 -38.44 -9.97 4.49
C GLY A 378 -37.39 -10.66 3.61
N LEU A 379 -36.32 -11.19 4.22
CA LEU A 379 -35.21 -11.85 3.54
C LEU A 379 -35.35 -13.38 3.52
N ASN A 380 -34.83 -14.00 2.47
CA ASN A 380 -34.72 -15.46 2.39
C ASN A 380 -33.59 -15.96 3.29
N LEU A 381 -33.90 -16.94 4.13
CA LEU A 381 -32.90 -17.52 5.04
C LEU A 381 -31.78 -18.19 4.25
N LEU A 382 -30.53 -17.83 4.58
CA LEU A 382 -29.35 -18.41 3.94
C LEU A 382 -29.17 -19.90 4.33
N PRO A 383 -28.60 -20.71 3.43
CA PRO A 383 -28.24 -22.10 3.72
C PRO A 383 -27.15 -22.20 4.80
N LEU A 384 -27.11 -23.34 5.51
CA LEU A 384 -26.17 -23.62 6.59
C LEU A 384 -24.90 -24.34 6.09
N ASP A 385 -24.23 -23.74 5.11
CA ASP A 385 -23.13 -24.38 4.37
C ASP A 385 -21.78 -24.34 5.10
N TYR A 386 -21.68 -23.61 6.20
CA TYR A 386 -20.44 -23.41 6.95
C TYR A 386 -20.47 -24.08 8.31
N LYS A 387 -19.29 -24.19 8.94
CA LYS A 387 -19.14 -24.67 10.33
C LYS A 387 -18.27 -23.70 11.13
N THR A 388 -18.69 -23.43 12.35
CA THR A 388 -17.92 -22.61 13.31
C THR A 388 -16.69 -23.36 13.83
N ILE A 389 -15.60 -22.63 14.09
CA ILE A 389 -14.29 -23.23 14.39
C ILE A 389 -14.13 -23.68 15.86
N VAL A 390 -14.94 -23.18 16.79
CA VAL A 390 -14.89 -23.64 18.18
C VAL A 390 -15.91 -24.74 18.38
N THR A 391 -17.15 -24.49 18.01
CA THR A 391 -18.25 -25.40 18.36
C THR A 391 -18.54 -26.45 17.29
N ASN A 392 -17.98 -26.32 16.08
CA ASN A 392 -18.30 -27.16 14.93
C ASN A 392 -19.79 -27.15 14.53
N THR A 393 -20.54 -26.17 15.02
CA THR A 393 -21.96 -25.97 14.71
C THR A 393 -22.12 -25.47 13.29
N LYS A 394 -23.06 -26.05 12.53
CA LYS A 394 -23.42 -25.56 11.20
C LYS A 394 -23.96 -24.13 11.28
N THR A 395 -23.55 -23.28 10.37
CA THR A 395 -23.97 -21.86 10.32
C THR A 395 -24.10 -21.40 8.88
N MET A 396 -24.87 -20.34 8.67
CA MET A 396 -24.88 -19.58 7.42
C MET A 396 -23.59 -18.75 7.29
N MET A 397 -23.47 -17.96 6.21
CA MET A 397 -22.43 -16.94 6.06
C MET A 397 -22.56 -15.92 7.20
N TYR A 398 -21.88 -16.21 8.31
CA TYR A 398 -21.80 -15.40 9.52
C TYR A 398 -20.33 -15.31 9.91
N CYS A 399 -19.72 -14.19 9.54
CA CYS A 399 -18.29 -13.99 9.66
C CYS A 399 -17.95 -13.21 10.92
N ASN A 400 -16.76 -13.47 11.47
CA ASN A 400 -16.15 -12.55 12.41
C ASN A 400 -15.74 -11.27 11.66
N ALA A 401 -16.09 -10.10 12.20
CA ALA A 401 -15.83 -8.80 11.57
C ALA A 401 -14.50 -8.15 12.01
N GLY A 402 -13.56 -8.94 12.54
CA GLY A 402 -12.24 -8.48 12.96
C GLY A 402 -11.17 -8.55 11.87
N VAL A 403 -11.38 -9.36 10.83
CA VAL A 403 -10.51 -9.41 9.64
C VAL A 403 -11.39 -9.56 8.42
N LEU A 404 -11.51 -8.50 7.63
CA LEU A 404 -12.34 -8.46 6.42
C LEU A 404 -11.53 -7.90 5.26
N LEU A 405 -11.50 -8.60 4.13
CA LEU A 405 -10.94 -8.09 2.89
C LEU A 405 -12.06 -7.85 1.87
N PHE A 406 -12.07 -6.67 1.27
CA PHE A 406 -12.95 -6.34 0.16
C PHE A 406 -12.17 -5.86 -1.07
N PRO A 407 -12.47 -6.39 -2.27
CA PRO A 407 -12.15 -5.70 -3.52
C PRO A 407 -12.91 -4.38 -3.57
N LYS A 408 -12.28 -3.30 -4.06
CA LYS A 408 -12.87 -1.94 -4.09
C LYS A 408 -14.29 -1.92 -4.69
N LYS A 409 -14.49 -2.53 -5.85
CA LYS A 409 -15.81 -2.56 -6.53
C LYS A 409 -16.90 -3.25 -5.71
N THR A 410 -16.52 -4.35 -5.06
CA THR A 410 -17.42 -5.06 -4.14
C THR A 410 -17.75 -4.16 -2.95
N LEU A 411 -16.75 -3.50 -2.37
CA LEU A 411 -16.97 -2.60 -1.23
C LEU A 411 -17.91 -1.44 -1.59
N GLN A 412 -17.70 -0.79 -2.74
CA GLN A 412 -18.50 0.36 -3.19
C GLN A 412 -19.99 0.04 -3.35
N THR A 413 -20.31 -1.17 -3.81
CA THR A 413 -21.70 -1.61 -4.01
C THR A 413 -22.31 -2.21 -2.74
N PHE A 414 -21.53 -2.96 -1.95
CA PHE A 414 -22.01 -3.71 -0.79
C PHE A 414 -22.10 -2.88 0.50
N TYR A 415 -21.15 -1.99 0.73
CA TYR A 415 -21.08 -1.21 1.98
C TYR A 415 -22.35 -0.39 2.28
N PRO A 416 -22.99 0.32 1.32
CA PRO A 416 -24.23 1.05 1.59
C PRO A 416 -25.35 0.16 2.14
N ILE A 417 -25.43 -1.09 1.67
CA ILE A 417 -26.42 -2.09 2.11
C ILE A 417 -26.09 -2.57 3.52
N TRP A 418 -24.82 -2.91 3.78
CA TRP A 418 -24.37 -3.27 5.13
C TRP A 418 -24.59 -2.15 6.15
N LYS A 419 -24.28 -0.91 5.79
CA LYS A 419 -24.54 0.27 6.62
C LYS A 419 -26.02 0.42 6.94
N LYS A 420 -26.90 0.26 5.95
CA LYS A 420 -28.37 0.32 6.13
C LYS A 420 -28.86 -0.69 7.16
N TYR A 421 -28.46 -1.96 7.05
CA TYR A 421 -28.87 -2.99 8.02
C TYR A 421 -28.27 -2.76 9.40
N THR A 422 -27.03 -2.26 9.48
CA THR A 422 -26.40 -1.94 10.76
C THR A 422 -27.18 -0.85 11.50
N LEU A 423 -27.52 0.25 10.81
CA LEU A 423 -28.33 1.32 11.39
C LEU A 423 -29.72 0.82 11.79
N SER A 424 -30.36 0.03 10.93
CA SER A 424 -31.69 -0.54 11.22
C SER A 424 -31.68 -1.43 12.46
N LEU A 425 -30.65 -2.25 12.67
CA LEU A 425 -30.52 -3.08 13.86
C LEU A 425 -30.15 -2.28 15.12
N ILE A 426 -29.42 -1.17 14.99
CA ILE A 426 -29.17 -0.24 16.10
C ILE A 426 -30.49 0.38 16.56
N ASP A 427 -31.30 0.89 15.64
CA ASP A 427 -32.62 1.47 15.92
C ASP A 427 -33.59 0.43 16.51
N ASN A 428 -33.39 -0.84 16.14
CA ASN A 428 -34.21 -1.97 16.58
C ASN A 428 -33.42 -2.95 17.46
N LYS A 429 -32.58 -2.45 18.37
CA LYS A 429 -31.69 -3.28 19.22
C LYS A 429 -32.36 -4.44 19.96
N HIS A 430 -33.66 -4.32 20.23
CA HIS A 430 -34.48 -5.37 20.84
C HIS A 430 -34.55 -6.66 20.01
N LEU A 431 -34.40 -6.58 18.68
CA LEU A 431 -34.38 -7.74 17.78
C LEU A 431 -33.17 -8.66 18.04
N LEU A 432 -32.04 -8.09 18.48
CA LEU A 432 -30.85 -8.83 18.89
C LEU A 432 -30.85 -9.12 20.39
N GLY A 433 -31.50 -8.29 21.20
CA GLY A 433 -31.58 -8.45 22.65
C GLY A 433 -30.19 -8.55 23.27
N LYS A 434 -29.90 -9.64 23.97
CA LYS A 434 -28.58 -9.88 24.61
C LYS A 434 -27.42 -10.06 23.60
N TYR A 435 -27.72 -10.26 22.31
CA TYR A 435 -26.75 -10.43 21.24
C TYR A 435 -26.39 -9.11 20.55
N PHE A 436 -26.88 -7.97 21.06
CA PHE A 436 -26.70 -6.66 20.43
C PHE A 436 -25.23 -6.28 20.21
N ASN A 437 -24.30 -6.77 21.03
CA ASN A 437 -22.85 -6.54 20.84
C ASN A 437 -22.28 -7.11 19.53
N PHE A 438 -23.04 -7.94 18.81
CA PHE A 438 -22.67 -8.51 17.52
C PHE A 438 -23.51 -7.90 16.38
N CYS A 439 -24.04 -6.68 16.57
CA CYS A 439 -24.94 -6.03 15.64
C CYS A 439 -24.33 -5.88 14.25
N GLU A 440 -23.05 -5.50 14.15
CA GLU A 440 -22.35 -5.30 12.89
C GLU A 440 -22.07 -6.62 12.16
N GLN A 441 -21.82 -7.70 12.89
CA GLN A 441 -21.67 -9.04 12.31
C GLN A 441 -23.01 -9.61 11.84
N ALA A 442 -24.08 -9.39 12.61
CA ALA A 442 -25.43 -9.79 12.22
C ALA A 442 -25.90 -9.02 10.99
N SER A 443 -25.68 -7.70 10.95
CA SER A 443 -26.05 -6.88 9.79
C SER A 443 -25.25 -7.24 8.53
N LEU A 444 -24.00 -7.68 8.67
CA LEU A 444 -23.18 -8.16 7.55
C LEU A 444 -23.84 -9.38 6.88
N THR A 445 -24.32 -10.33 7.68
CA THR A 445 -25.07 -11.50 7.19
C THR A 445 -26.38 -11.11 6.51
N LEU A 446 -27.13 -10.14 7.07
CA LEU A 446 -28.36 -9.65 6.44
C LEU A 446 -28.08 -8.96 5.11
N ALA A 447 -27.04 -8.13 5.05
CA ALA A 447 -26.64 -7.44 3.83
C ALA A 447 -26.22 -8.42 2.74
N TYR A 448 -25.51 -9.49 3.10
CA TYR A 448 -25.18 -10.56 2.15
C TYR A 448 -26.39 -11.33 1.65
N ALA A 449 -27.40 -11.53 2.49
CA ALA A 449 -28.64 -12.18 2.06
C ALA A 449 -29.47 -11.30 1.11
N ASP A 450 -29.47 -9.98 1.33
CA ASP A 450 -30.13 -9.00 0.46
C ASP A 450 -29.38 -8.80 -0.86
N TYR A 451 -28.05 -8.75 -0.80
CA TYR A 451 -27.17 -8.52 -1.94
C TYR A 451 -25.96 -9.47 -1.91
N PRO A 452 -26.12 -10.71 -2.41
CA PRO A 452 -25.04 -11.68 -2.42
C PRO A 452 -23.87 -11.21 -3.28
N ILE A 453 -22.67 -11.26 -2.69
CA ILE A 453 -21.41 -10.93 -3.36
C ILE A 453 -20.51 -12.18 -3.45
N PRO A 454 -19.54 -12.22 -4.37
CA PRO A 454 -18.56 -13.30 -4.40
C PRO A 454 -17.81 -13.40 -3.07
N PHE A 455 -17.95 -14.53 -2.38
CA PHE A 455 -17.37 -14.77 -1.06
C PHE A 455 -16.39 -15.94 -1.09
N ARG A 456 -15.25 -15.76 -0.44
CA ARG A 456 -14.29 -16.82 -0.17
C ARG A 456 -13.88 -16.78 1.29
N LYS A 457 -14.18 -17.87 2.01
CA LYS A 457 -13.79 -18.02 3.40
C LYS A 457 -12.27 -17.92 3.54
N PHE A 458 -11.77 -17.05 4.42
CA PHE A 458 -10.40 -17.11 4.91
C PHE A 458 -10.18 -18.37 5.73
N PRO A 459 -8.96 -18.93 5.79
CA PRO A 459 -8.65 -20.00 6.72
C PRO A 459 -8.47 -19.43 8.14
N MET A 460 -8.44 -20.31 9.14
CA MET A 460 -8.43 -19.92 10.56
C MET A 460 -7.17 -19.12 10.92
N GLU A 461 -6.07 -19.39 10.24
CA GLU A 461 -4.77 -18.74 10.38
C GLU A 461 -4.88 -17.22 10.19
N MET A 462 -5.81 -16.76 9.33
CA MET A 462 -6.03 -15.35 9.02
C MET A 462 -6.90 -14.62 10.05
N ASN A 463 -7.49 -15.33 11.02
CA ASN A 463 -8.23 -14.73 12.13
C ASN A 463 -8.21 -15.67 13.34
N PHE A 464 -7.01 -15.95 13.84
CA PHE A 464 -6.80 -16.92 14.92
C PHE A 464 -7.17 -16.30 16.27
N HIS A 465 -8.31 -16.69 16.79
CA HIS A 465 -8.78 -16.23 18.09
C HIS A 465 -7.93 -16.79 19.24
N LEU A 466 -7.39 -15.91 20.08
CA LEU A 466 -6.58 -16.28 21.24
C LEU A 466 -7.45 -16.68 22.44
N PHE A 467 -7.73 -17.98 22.58
CA PHE A 467 -8.39 -18.55 23.75
C PHE A 467 -7.83 -19.93 24.08
N GLU A 468 -8.12 -20.40 25.30
CA GLU A 468 -7.78 -21.75 25.72
C GLU A 468 -8.72 -22.76 25.08
N SER A 469 -8.17 -23.67 24.28
CA SER A 469 -8.92 -24.77 23.70
C SER A 469 -8.05 -26.00 23.51
N LYS A 470 -8.64 -27.17 23.69
CA LYS A 470 -7.98 -28.47 23.52
C LYS A 470 -8.22 -29.09 22.14
N LEU A 471 -8.96 -28.42 21.25
CA LEU A 471 -9.26 -28.91 19.91
C LEU A 471 -7.96 -29.08 19.09
N SER A 472 -7.79 -30.24 18.46
CA SER A 472 -6.58 -30.56 17.67
C SER A 472 -6.31 -29.54 16.58
N ARG A 473 -7.34 -29.15 15.80
CA ARG A 473 -7.21 -28.12 14.76
C ARG A 473 -6.62 -26.79 15.26
N ILE A 474 -6.90 -26.43 16.51
CA ILE A 474 -6.34 -25.21 17.10
C ILE A 474 -4.88 -25.43 17.47
N LYS A 475 -4.51 -26.60 18.01
CA LYS A 475 -3.12 -26.96 18.37
C LYS A 475 -2.17 -26.92 17.18
N ASP A 476 -2.64 -27.35 16.01
CA ASP A 476 -1.81 -27.51 14.82
C ASP A 476 -1.75 -26.23 13.96
N CYS A 477 -2.52 -25.20 14.31
CA CYS A 477 -2.59 -23.96 13.56
C CYS A 477 -1.35 -23.08 13.80
N ASP A 478 -0.70 -22.65 12.73
CA ASP A 478 0.32 -21.58 12.77
C ASP A 478 -0.33 -20.27 12.31
N PRO A 479 -0.68 -19.36 13.25
CA PRO A 479 -1.48 -18.19 12.91
C PRO A 479 -0.70 -17.20 12.05
N VAL A 480 -1.38 -16.55 11.13
CA VAL A 480 -0.91 -15.39 10.38
C VAL A 480 -1.37 -14.10 11.03
N ILE A 481 -2.63 -14.06 11.47
CA ILE A 481 -3.20 -12.96 12.25
C ILE A 481 -3.80 -13.55 13.53
N ILE A 482 -3.39 -13.01 14.68
CA ILE A 482 -3.93 -13.38 16.00
C ILE A 482 -4.94 -12.32 16.42
N HIS A 483 -6.18 -12.72 16.67
CA HIS A 483 -7.21 -11.88 17.30
C HIS A 483 -7.16 -12.10 18.82
N TYR A 484 -6.50 -11.19 19.55
CA TYR A 484 -6.18 -11.40 20.96
C TYR A 484 -7.21 -10.82 21.94
N HIS A 485 -8.22 -10.09 21.46
CA HIS A 485 -9.28 -9.52 22.29
C HIS A 485 -8.70 -8.67 23.44
N ASN A 486 -8.79 -9.18 24.67
CA ASN A 486 -8.27 -8.53 25.88
C ASN A 486 -7.15 -9.32 26.54
N GLN A 487 -6.50 -10.26 25.85
CA GLN A 487 -5.46 -11.12 26.42
C GLN A 487 -4.11 -10.39 26.51
N ILE A 488 -4.04 -9.38 27.37
CA ILE A 488 -2.84 -8.60 27.66
C ILE A 488 -2.55 -8.59 29.17
N ASP A 489 -1.27 -8.55 29.54
CA ASP A 489 -0.85 -8.38 30.94
C ASP A 489 -0.74 -6.89 31.34
N GLU A 490 -0.26 -6.63 32.55
CA GLU A 490 -0.13 -5.28 33.11
C GLU A 490 0.91 -4.41 32.40
N ASP A 491 1.93 -5.04 31.80
CA ASP A 491 2.94 -4.39 30.96
C ASP A 491 2.44 -4.19 29.52
N GLY A 492 1.24 -4.70 29.22
CA GLY A 492 0.60 -4.62 27.92
C GLY A 492 1.19 -5.59 26.88
N LEU A 493 1.87 -6.66 27.32
CA LEU A 493 2.33 -7.77 26.49
C LEU A 493 1.19 -8.77 26.28
N ILE A 494 1.24 -9.53 25.19
CA ILE A 494 0.21 -10.53 24.89
C ILE A 494 0.39 -11.76 25.77
N ILE A 495 -0.69 -12.18 26.43
CA ILE A 495 -0.71 -13.38 27.27
C ILE A 495 -0.91 -14.61 26.39
N ASP A 496 -0.01 -15.59 26.51
CA ASP A 496 -0.21 -16.91 25.94
C ASP A 496 -1.32 -17.69 26.67
N LYS A 497 -2.46 -17.86 26.01
CA LYS A 497 -3.56 -18.74 26.46
C LYS A 497 -3.88 -19.88 25.50
N THR A 498 -3.08 -20.07 24.46
CA THR A 498 -3.37 -21.04 23.40
C THR A 498 -2.71 -22.39 23.68
N SER A 499 -3.21 -23.44 23.04
CA SER A 499 -2.56 -24.76 23.01
C SER A 499 -1.69 -24.97 21.77
N SER A 500 -1.71 -24.05 20.80
CA SER A 500 -0.84 -24.10 19.62
C SER A 500 0.58 -23.67 19.95
N LEU A 501 1.53 -24.57 19.77
CA LEU A 501 2.96 -24.26 19.95
C LEU A 501 3.43 -23.17 18.98
N SER A 502 2.96 -23.19 17.74
CA SER A 502 3.29 -22.18 16.75
C SER A 502 2.79 -20.80 17.19
N ALA A 503 1.53 -20.69 17.63
CA ALA A 503 0.97 -19.44 18.13
C ALA A 503 1.73 -18.91 19.37
N LYS A 504 2.16 -19.78 20.28
CA LYS A 504 3.03 -19.40 21.42
C LYS A 504 4.33 -18.77 20.96
N ASN A 505 4.99 -19.40 19.98
CA ASN A 505 6.25 -18.90 19.44
C ASN A 505 6.05 -17.54 18.75
N ARG A 506 4.95 -17.37 17.99
CA ARG A 506 4.59 -16.08 17.36
C ARG A 506 4.37 -14.98 18.42
N ILE A 507 3.61 -15.27 19.48
CA ILE A 507 3.37 -14.32 20.59
C ILE A 507 4.68 -13.94 21.27
N LYS A 508 5.54 -14.93 21.57
CA LYS A 508 6.85 -14.70 22.19
C LYS A 508 7.71 -13.76 21.34
N GLN A 509 7.82 -14.02 20.03
CA GLN A 509 8.58 -13.18 19.11
C GLN A 509 8.05 -11.73 19.07
N PHE A 510 6.72 -11.57 19.03
CA PHE A 510 6.11 -10.24 19.07
C PHE A 510 6.44 -9.50 20.38
N ASN A 511 6.24 -10.14 21.52
CA ASN A 511 6.49 -9.54 22.84
C ASN A 511 7.99 -9.19 23.02
N GLU A 512 8.91 -10.06 22.62
CA GLU A 512 10.37 -9.80 22.69
C GLU A 512 10.73 -8.54 21.88
N ARG A 513 10.15 -8.39 20.69
CA ARG A 513 10.38 -7.23 19.84
C ARG A 513 9.76 -5.95 20.40
N LEU A 514 8.57 -6.06 21.00
CA LEU A 514 7.91 -4.93 21.66
C LEU A 514 8.73 -4.41 22.85
N ILE A 515 9.28 -5.31 23.67
CA ILE A 515 10.18 -4.95 24.78
C ILE A 515 11.43 -4.24 24.27
N GLN A 516 12.04 -4.73 23.18
CA GLN A 516 13.20 -4.09 22.57
C GLN A 516 12.88 -2.69 22.05
N PHE A 517 11.69 -2.50 21.47
CA PHE A 517 11.23 -1.19 21.01
C PHE A 517 11.10 -0.20 22.17
N TYR A 518 10.43 -0.57 23.27
CA TYR A 518 10.29 0.31 24.43
C TYR A 518 11.63 0.69 25.06
N LYS A 519 12.58 -0.26 25.16
CA LYS A 519 13.93 0.02 25.66
C LYS A 519 14.69 1.03 24.80
N LYS A 520 14.44 1.09 23.50
CA LYS A 520 15.09 2.06 22.61
C LYS A 520 14.49 3.46 22.77
N GLU A 521 13.16 3.57 22.87
CA GLU A 521 12.48 4.85 23.10
C GLU A 521 12.85 5.47 24.46
N GLU A 522 13.15 4.66 25.49
CA GLU A 522 13.65 5.17 26.78
C GLU A 522 15.08 5.73 26.70
N GLN A 523 15.84 5.39 25.66
CA GLN A 523 17.23 5.83 25.48
C GLN A 523 17.37 7.06 24.58
N SER A 524 16.35 7.38 23.78
CA SER A 524 16.28 8.53 22.87
C SER A 524 15.62 9.74 23.52
#